data_AF-A0A2K8MR99-F1
#
_entry.id   AF-A0A2K8MR99-F1
#
_cell.length_a   1.000
_cell.length_b   1.000
_cell.length_c   1.000
_cell.angle_alpha   90.00
_cell.angle_beta   90.00
_cell.angle_gamma   90.00
#
_symmetry.space_group_name_H-M   'P 1'
#
loop_
_entity.id
_entity.type
_entity.pdbx_description
1 polymer ?
#
loop_
_entity_poly.entity_id
_entity_poly.type
_entity_poly.pdbx_seq_one_letter_code
_entity_poly.pdbx_strand_id
1 'polypeptide(L)'
;MPCRGEKWRPSLRAPDPLLISCQPRDVTSSHHHGKVMKLLRNSVATLCYSLLLTAAPVFAVEYALPAANSRLVGENLEYVVPAEENGQPLEAIAAKFQLGLTNMTEANPDADPLLVQTGEKLVIPQQLILPDAPREGIVLNVAEMRLYYYPKGKKVVEVLPIGIGQLGTDTPENWVTSVQRKKAGPTWTPTAKMHAEYAARGESLPAVWPAGPDNPMGLFALYIGKMYAIHGTNANFGIGLRVSHGCVRLRNDDIAYLFKQVPVGTRVQFVNQPIKASLEPNGARYLEVHQPLSRSEEEFNSKLPAPLPMTPAVTRFIAHADSDSQLVKQALEQRNGMPMAINR
;
A
#
# COMPACT_ATOMS: atom_id res chain seq x y z
N MET A 1 -17.29 -20.14 25.13
CA MET A 1 -17.18 -19.06 26.15
C MET A 1 -16.79 -17.78 25.41
N PRO A 2 -17.61 -16.72 25.37
CA PRO A 2 -17.23 -15.51 24.63
C PRO A 2 -16.40 -14.60 25.53
N CYS A 3 -15.18 -14.27 25.09
CA CYS A 3 -14.32 -13.28 25.71
C CYS A 3 -14.90 -11.87 25.50
N ARG A 4 -15.00 -11.13 26.60
CA ARG A 4 -15.55 -9.76 26.66
C ARG A 4 -14.53 -8.78 26.08
N GLY A 5 -15.00 -7.88 25.20
CA GLY A 5 -14.23 -6.75 24.70
C GLY A 5 -13.98 -5.71 25.80
N GLU A 6 -12.72 -5.34 25.98
CA GLU A 6 -12.29 -4.27 26.86
C GLU A 6 -12.61 -2.89 26.27
N LYS A 7 -13.08 -2.00 27.15
CA LYS A 7 -13.49 -0.62 26.87
C LYS A 7 -12.26 0.28 26.69
N TRP A 8 -12.20 1.02 25.58
CA TRP A 8 -11.28 2.14 25.42
C TRP A 8 -11.74 3.35 26.24
N ARG A 9 -10.86 3.88 27.11
CA ARG A 9 -10.97 5.20 27.76
C ARG A 9 -9.79 6.08 27.30
N PRO A 10 -9.98 7.38 27.01
CA PRO A 10 -8.88 8.28 26.73
C PRO A 10 -8.42 9.00 28.00
N SER A 11 -7.17 8.81 28.40
CA SER A 11 -6.39 9.79 29.17
C SER A 11 -4.95 9.67 28.68
N LEU A 12 -4.26 10.77 28.38
CA LEU A 12 -3.48 11.52 29.37
C LEU A 12 -3.20 12.94 28.88
N ARG A 13 -3.31 13.92 29.79
CA ARG A 13 -2.83 15.29 29.65
C ARG A 13 -1.33 15.34 30.00
N ALA A 14 -0.57 16.15 29.29
CA ALA A 14 0.80 16.52 29.65
C ALA A 14 0.81 17.48 30.88
N PRO A 15 1.84 17.45 31.74
CA PRO A 15 2.01 18.45 32.80
C PRO A 15 2.87 19.64 32.36
N ASP A 16 2.48 20.83 32.84
CA ASP A 16 3.19 22.12 32.71
C ASP A 16 4.52 22.15 33.51
N PRO A 17 5.53 22.92 33.07
CA PRO A 17 6.75 23.14 33.84
C PRO A 17 6.60 24.32 34.83
N LEU A 18 6.92 24.04 36.10
CA LEU A 18 7.01 25.03 37.17
C LEU A 18 8.27 25.91 37.03
N LEU A 19 8.05 27.22 37.04
CA LEU A 19 9.02 28.28 37.22
C LEU A 19 9.50 28.32 38.69
N ILE A 20 10.81 28.26 38.93
CA ILE A 20 11.43 28.68 40.19
C ILE A 20 12.62 29.58 39.86
N SER A 21 12.54 30.82 40.34
CA SER A 21 13.58 31.85 40.29
C SER A 21 14.53 31.70 41.48
N CYS A 22 15.83 31.92 41.28
CA CYS A 22 16.76 32.29 42.34
C CYS A 22 17.81 33.27 41.80
N GLN A 23 17.89 34.43 42.45
CA GLN A 23 18.90 35.47 42.28
C GLN A 23 20.16 35.22 43.15
N PRO A 24 21.29 35.92 42.90
CA PRO A 24 22.63 35.55 43.36
C PRO A 24 23.05 36.19 44.69
N ARG A 25 24.10 35.65 45.33
CA ARG A 25 24.94 36.37 46.31
C ARG A 25 26.41 36.03 46.14
N ASP A 26 27.22 37.07 46.31
CA ASP A 26 28.66 37.19 46.14
C ASP A 26 29.51 36.74 47.36
N VAL A 27 30.84 36.83 47.13
CA VAL A 27 32.02 37.02 48.03
C VAL A 27 32.49 35.74 48.76
N THR A 28 33.77 35.31 48.82
CA THR A 28 35.08 36.00 48.95
C THR A 28 36.31 35.17 48.49
N SER A 29 37.25 35.85 47.83
CA SER A 29 38.74 35.88 47.93
C SER A 29 39.54 34.74 48.62
N SER A 30 40.60 34.24 47.95
CA SER A 30 42.00 34.40 48.41
C SER A 30 43.04 34.10 47.31
N HIS A 31 44.17 34.82 47.37
CA HIS A 31 45.29 34.86 46.42
C HIS A 31 46.33 33.74 46.62
N HIS A 32 46.98 33.29 45.54
CA HIS A 32 48.44 33.02 45.52
C HIS A 32 49.07 33.20 44.13
N HIS A 33 50.28 33.75 44.14
CA HIS A 33 51.11 34.23 43.02
C HIS A 33 51.84 33.11 42.26
N GLY A 34 52.09 33.32 40.96
CA GLY A 34 53.12 32.58 40.19
C GLY A 34 53.14 32.97 38.70
N LYS A 35 54.22 33.61 38.24
CA LYS A 35 54.37 34.20 36.90
C LYS A 35 54.85 33.18 35.82
N VAL A 36 54.62 33.56 34.56
CA VAL A 36 55.35 33.23 33.30
C VAL A 36 55.04 31.87 32.65
N MET A 37 54.41 31.86 31.46
CA MET A 37 55.07 31.78 30.14
C MET A 37 54.03 31.63 29.01
N LYS A 38 54.39 32.12 27.82
CA LYS A 38 53.61 32.18 26.57
C LYS A 38 53.34 30.81 25.94
N LEU A 39 52.37 30.85 25.01
CA LEU A 39 52.12 29.98 23.85
C LEU A 39 51.29 28.71 24.11
N LEU A 40 50.05 28.72 23.61
CA LEU A 40 49.65 27.94 22.43
C LEU A 40 48.20 28.30 22.04
N ARG A 41 48.04 28.74 20.79
CA ARG A 41 46.76 28.79 20.06
C ARG A 41 46.19 27.38 20.02
N ASN A 42 44.91 27.21 20.34
CA ASN A 42 44.05 26.20 19.73
C ASN A 42 42.59 26.67 19.87
N SER A 43 42.10 27.31 18.81
CA SER A 43 40.68 27.61 18.64
C SER A 43 39.96 26.30 18.33
N VAL A 44 39.14 25.82 19.27
CA VAL A 44 38.21 24.72 19.04
C VAL A 44 37.06 25.28 18.19
N ALA A 45 37.12 25.03 16.88
CA ALA A 45 36.00 25.22 15.98
C ALA A 45 35.07 24.00 16.10
N THR A 46 34.02 24.12 16.90
CA THR A 46 32.98 23.10 17.02
C THR A 46 32.16 23.08 15.74
N LEU A 47 32.44 22.12 14.86
CA LEU A 47 31.71 21.89 13.63
C LEU A 47 30.40 21.15 13.96
N CYS A 48 29.30 21.88 14.15
CA CYS A 48 27.97 21.31 14.23
C CYS A 48 27.57 20.76 12.85
N TYR A 49 27.83 19.47 12.61
CA TYR A 49 27.20 18.73 11.51
C TYR A 49 25.71 18.54 11.88
N SER A 50 24.86 19.45 11.41
CA SER A 50 23.42 19.23 11.39
C SER A 50 23.13 18.11 10.40
N LEU A 51 22.78 16.94 10.90
CA LEU A 51 22.27 15.82 10.11
C LEU A 51 20.91 16.24 9.53
N LEU A 52 20.91 16.74 8.30
CA LEU A 52 19.68 16.92 7.52
C LEU A 52 19.15 15.52 7.20
N LEU A 53 18.23 15.02 8.03
CA LEU A 53 17.32 13.95 7.61
C LEU A 53 16.44 14.52 6.50
N THR A 54 16.89 14.39 5.25
CA THR A 54 16.00 14.51 4.11
C THR A 54 15.09 13.30 4.12
N ALA A 55 13.86 13.47 4.60
CA ALA A 55 12.81 12.50 4.34
C ALA A 55 12.67 12.40 2.81
N ALA A 56 13.15 11.30 2.23
CA ALA A 56 12.95 11.04 0.81
C ALA A 56 11.43 10.90 0.61
N PRO A 57 10.79 11.70 -0.27
CA PRO A 57 9.40 11.47 -0.62
C PRO A 57 9.22 10.04 -1.14
N VAL A 58 8.28 9.30 -0.55
CA VAL A 58 7.82 8.00 -1.03
C VAL A 58 6.98 8.28 -2.28
N PHE A 59 7.59 8.18 -3.46
CA PHE A 59 6.91 8.30 -4.76
C PHE A 59 6.31 6.96 -5.15
N ALA A 60 5.18 6.95 -5.86
CA ALA A 60 4.63 5.75 -6.51
C ALA A 60 5.71 4.95 -7.27
N VAL A 61 5.56 3.62 -7.36
CA VAL A 61 6.47 2.81 -8.18
C VAL A 61 6.18 3.14 -9.64
N GLU A 62 7.07 3.92 -10.25
CA GLU A 62 6.97 4.37 -11.63
C GLU A 62 7.77 3.44 -12.55
N TYR A 63 7.11 2.92 -13.57
CA TYR A 63 7.73 2.12 -14.62
C TYR A 63 7.65 2.86 -15.95
N ALA A 64 8.72 2.82 -16.74
CA ALA A 64 8.63 3.19 -18.15
C ALA A 64 7.63 2.27 -18.86
N LEU A 65 6.76 2.85 -19.69
CA LEU A 65 5.85 2.03 -20.47
C LEU A 65 6.66 1.19 -21.46
N PRO A 66 6.43 -0.14 -21.49
CA PRO A 66 7.09 -1.00 -22.44
C PRO A 66 6.54 -0.74 -23.84
N ALA A 67 7.16 -1.37 -24.85
CA ALA A 67 6.65 -1.36 -26.22
C ALA A 67 5.16 -1.78 -26.26
N ALA A 68 4.43 -1.34 -27.30
CA ALA A 68 2.98 -1.58 -27.38
C ALA A 68 2.61 -3.07 -27.36
N ASN A 69 3.52 -3.94 -27.83
CA ASN A 69 3.40 -5.40 -27.87
C ASN A 69 4.09 -6.10 -26.68
N SER A 70 4.45 -5.39 -25.63
CA SER A 70 5.04 -5.94 -24.40
C SER A 70 4.20 -5.47 -23.22
N ARG A 71 4.02 -6.28 -22.18
CA ARG A 71 3.31 -5.88 -20.95
C ARG A 71 4.12 -6.12 -19.69
N LEU A 72 5.27 -6.79 -19.78
CA LEU A 72 6.16 -7.01 -18.66
C LEU A 72 6.89 -5.71 -18.28
N VAL A 73 6.87 -5.35 -17.01
CA VAL A 73 7.60 -4.21 -16.44
C VAL A 73 8.20 -4.57 -15.09
N GLY A 74 9.23 -3.83 -14.69
CA GLY A 74 9.85 -3.97 -13.38
C GLY A 74 10.71 -5.23 -13.24
N GLU A 75 11.31 -5.34 -12.06
CA GLU A 75 12.17 -6.45 -11.66
C GLU A 75 11.86 -6.79 -10.20
N ASN A 76 11.94 -8.08 -9.85
CA ASN A 76 11.82 -8.49 -8.45
C ASN A 76 13.13 -8.22 -7.72
N LEU A 77 13.04 -7.92 -6.43
CA LEU A 77 14.22 -7.69 -5.59
C LEU A 77 14.30 -8.76 -4.51
N GLU A 78 15.53 -9.16 -4.17
CA GLU A 78 15.78 -9.87 -2.92
C GLU A 78 16.03 -8.86 -1.81
N TYR A 79 15.36 -9.05 -0.67
CA TYR A 79 15.47 -8.21 0.49
C TYR A 79 15.84 -9.04 1.72
N VAL A 80 16.90 -8.63 2.42
CA VAL A 80 17.30 -9.24 3.69
C VAL A 80 16.87 -8.31 4.81
N VAL A 81 16.03 -8.79 5.71
CA VAL A 81 15.49 -7.99 6.82
C VAL A 81 16.64 -7.57 7.75
N PRO A 82 16.87 -6.26 7.93
CA PRO A 82 17.96 -5.75 8.76
C PRO A 82 17.55 -5.76 10.25
N ALA A 83 18.53 -5.62 11.15
CA ALA A 83 18.31 -5.73 12.59
C ALA A 83 17.33 -4.67 13.14
N GLU A 84 17.29 -3.50 12.49
CA GLU A 84 16.43 -2.36 12.86
C GLU A 84 14.95 -2.62 12.55
N GLU A 85 14.66 -3.57 11.66
CA GLU A 85 13.31 -3.94 11.24
C GLU A 85 12.85 -5.25 11.91
N ASN A 86 13.66 -5.81 12.81
CA ASN A 86 13.35 -7.03 13.53
C ASN A 86 12.06 -6.91 14.33
N GLY A 87 11.15 -7.86 14.14
CA GLY A 87 9.87 -7.92 14.84
C GLY A 87 8.83 -6.91 14.34
N GLN A 88 9.08 -6.24 13.21
CA GLN A 88 8.04 -5.48 12.53
C GLN A 88 7.06 -6.43 11.82
N PRO A 89 5.81 -5.99 11.57
CA PRO A 89 4.90 -6.75 10.71
C PRO A 89 5.34 -6.68 9.25
N LEU A 90 5.00 -7.70 8.46
CA LEU A 90 5.27 -7.73 7.02
C LEU A 90 4.64 -6.54 6.28
N GLU A 91 3.53 -6.01 6.80
CA GLU A 91 2.89 -4.77 6.31
C GLU A 91 3.85 -3.56 6.33
N ALA A 92 4.78 -3.46 7.28
CA ALA A 92 5.75 -2.37 7.31
C ALA A 92 6.72 -2.45 6.12
N ILE A 93 7.16 -3.68 5.78
CA ILE A 93 7.99 -3.95 4.60
C ILE A 93 7.19 -3.69 3.32
N ALA A 94 5.95 -4.16 3.25
CA ALA A 94 5.04 -3.86 2.13
C ALA A 94 4.88 -2.35 1.92
N ALA A 95 4.65 -1.58 2.98
CA ALA A 95 4.52 -0.13 2.89
C ALA A 95 5.79 0.55 2.37
N LYS A 96 6.97 0.12 2.84
CA LYS A 96 8.28 0.61 2.39
C LYS A 96 8.50 0.43 0.89
N PHE A 97 8.06 -0.71 0.34
CA PHE A 97 8.21 -1.03 -1.08
C PHE A 97 6.95 -0.73 -1.92
N GLN A 98 5.96 -0.05 -1.34
CA GLN A 98 4.67 0.28 -1.97
C GLN A 98 3.94 -0.93 -2.57
N LEU A 99 3.88 -2.00 -1.80
CA LEU A 99 3.13 -3.20 -2.11
C LEU A 99 1.95 -3.34 -1.15
N GLY A 100 0.96 -4.13 -1.54
CA GLY A 100 -0.10 -4.57 -0.64
C GLY A 100 0.36 -5.79 0.17
N LEU A 101 -0.24 -6.00 1.34
CA LEU A 101 0.11 -7.15 2.17
C LEU A 101 -0.07 -8.49 1.43
N THR A 102 -1.18 -8.67 0.69
CA THR A 102 -1.40 -9.91 -0.09
C THR A 102 -0.31 -10.17 -1.10
N ASN A 103 0.21 -9.13 -1.77
CA ASN A 103 1.29 -9.31 -2.74
C ASN A 103 2.56 -9.85 -2.05
N MET A 104 2.87 -9.35 -0.85
CA MET A 104 4.00 -9.85 -0.07
C MET A 104 3.79 -11.28 0.41
N THR A 105 2.59 -11.62 0.89
CA THR A 105 2.30 -12.99 1.36
C THR A 105 2.22 -14.02 0.23
N GLU A 106 1.78 -13.61 -0.96
CA GLU A 106 1.79 -14.47 -2.16
C GLU A 106 3.23 -14.79 -2.60
N ALA A 107 4.10 -13.78 -2.62
CA ALA A 107 5.50 -13.95 -3.00
C ALA A 107 6.35 -14.65 -1.92
N ASN A 108 5.93 -14.58 -0.65
CA ASN A 108 6.65 -15.09 0.51
C ASN A 108 5.73 -15.97 1.39
N PRO A 109 5.34 -17.18 0.92
CA PRO A 109 4.36 -18.01 1.61
C PRO A 109 4.81 -18.51 2.99
N ASP A 110 6.13 -18.56 3.23
CA ASP A 110 6.71 -19.02 4.49
C ASP A 110 6.99 -17.89 5.50
N ALA A 111 6.84 -16.62 5.10
CA ALA A 111 7.08 -15.47 5.96
C ALA A 111 5.94 -15.28 6.97
N ASP A 112 6.28 -14.96 8.22
CA ASP A 112 5.27 -14.62 9.25
C ASP A 112 4.73 -13.20 9.00
N PRO A 113 3.43 -13.02 8.69
CA PRO A 113 2.88 -11.69 8.42
C PRO A 113 2.94 -10.73 9.61
N LEU A 114 3.04 -11.25 10.84
CA LEU A 114 3.02 -10.47 12.08
C LEU A 114 4.41 -10.08 12.57
N LEU A 115 5.44 -10.90 12.27
CA LEU A 115 6.75 -10.77 12.90
C LEU A 115 7.88 -11.21 11.97
N VAL A 116 8.40 -10.28 11.16
CA VAL A 116 9.60 -10.57 10.34
C VAL A 116 10.85 -10.63 11.21
N GLN A 117 11.81 -11.48 10.84
CA GLN A 117 13.03 -11.71 11.61
C GLN A 117 14.28 -11.17 10.90
N THR A 118 15.24 -10.67 11.67
CA THR A 118 16.54 -10.27 11.13
C THR A 118 17.19 -11.40 10.32
N GLY A 119 17.69 -11.10 9.14
CA GLY A 119 18.34 -12.07 8.25
C GLY A 119 17.37 -12.90 7.41
N GLU A 120 16.06 -12.79 7.65
CA GLU A 120 15.03 -13.38 6.80
C GLU A 120 15.13 -12.83 5.38
N LYS A 121 15.01 -13.70 4.39
CA LYS A 121 15.06 -13.34 2.97
C LYS A 121 13.64 -13.25 2.43
N LEU A 122 13.29 -12.07 1.93
CA LEU A 122 12.01 -11.79 1.32
C LEU A 122 12.20 -11.43 -0.15
N VAL A 123 11.30 -11.90 -0.99
CA VAL A 123 11.16 -11.45 -2.38
C VAL A 123 10.22 -10.25 -2.40
N ILE A 124 10.64 -9.17 -3.05
CA ILE A 124 9.83 -7.97 -3.28
C ILE A 124 9.27 -8.05 -4.71
N PRO A 125 7.97 -8.38 -4.90
CA PRO A 125 7.38 -8.62 -6.21
C PRO A 125 7.04 -7.32 -6.97
N GLN A 126 8.08 -6.66 -7.49
CA GLN A 126 7.96 -5.45 -8.31
C GLN A 126 7.95 -5.72 -9.83
N GLN A 127 8.31 -6.93 -10.27
CA GLN A 127 8.04 -7.34 -11.65
C GLN A 127 6.58 -7.72 -11.81
N LEU A 128 5.93 -7.21 -12.86
CA LEU A 128 4.52 -7.50 -13.15
C LEU A 128 4.21 -7.39 -14.64
N ILE A 129 3.10 -8.02 -15.04
CA ILE A 129 2.43 -7.86 -16.33
C ILE A 129 1.34 -6.80 -16.15
N LEU A 130 1.38 -5.72 -16.95
CA LEU A 130 0.32 -4.70 -16.95
C LEU A 130 -1.03 -5.33 -17.30
N PRO A 131 -2.17 -4.92 -16.70
CA PRO A 131 -3.49 -5.50 -17.00
C PRO A 131 -3.89 -5.40 -18.47
N ASP A 132 -4.78 -6.28 -18.91
CA ASP A 132 -5.36 -6.23 -20.25
C ASP A 132 -6.51 -5.21 -20.24
N ALA A 133 -6.11 -3.94 -20.32
CA ALA A 133 -6.98 -2.77 -20.32
C ALA A 133 -6.28 -1.62 -21.06
N PRO A 134 -7.03 -0.59 -21.52
CA PRO A 134 -6.41 0.60 -22.08
C PRO A 134 -5.40 1.22 -21.12
N ARG A 135 -4.20 1.56 -21.62
CA ARG A 135 -3.15 2.28 -20.88
C ARG A 135 -3.50 3.77 -20.75
N GLU A 136 -4.64 4.06 -20.14
CA GLU A 136 -5.23 5.39 -20.07
C GLU A 136 -5.90 5.62 -18.72
N GLY A 137 -5.58 6.76 -18.08
CA GLY A 137 -6.20 7.16 -16.84
C GLY A 137 -5.86 6.19 -15.71
N ILE A 138 -6.87 5.75 -14.98
CA ILE A 138 -6.72 4.81 -13.87
C ILE A 138 -7.31 3.45 -14.27
N VAL A 139 -6.54 2.39 -14.09
CA VAL A 139 -7.02 1.01 -14.13
C VAL A 139 -6.81 0.40 -12.75
N LEU A 140 -7.85 -0.16 -12.14
CA LEU A 140 -7.77 -0.90 -10.88
C LEU A 140 -7.97 -2.38 -11.18
N ASN A 141 -6.99 -3.21 -10.86
CA ASN A 141 -7.17 -4.65 -10.88
C ASN A 141 -7.39 -5.12 -9.44
N VAL A 142 -8.66 -5.39 -9.12
CA VAL A 142 -9.06 -5.75 -7.76
C VAL A 142 -8.52 -7.12 -7.33
N ALA A 143 -8.21 -7.99 -8.29
CA ALA A 143 -7.68 -9.33 -8.04
C ALA A 143 -6.27 -9.32 -7.43
N GLU A 144 -5.47 -8.32 -7.79
CA GLU A 144 -4.07 -8.22 -7.36
C GLU A 144 -3.82 -7.02 -6.44
N MET A 145 -4.89 -6.33 -6.01
CA MET A 145 -4.82 -5.18 -5.12
C MET A 145 -3.91 -4.05 -5.63
N ARG A 146 -3.95 -3.76 -6.94
CA ARG A 146 -3.17 -2.68 -7.56
C ARG A 146 -4.03 -1.68 -8.34
N LEU A 147 -3.63 -0.42 -8.25
CA LEU A 147 -4.06 0.69 -9.08
C LEU A 147 -2.91 1.08 -10.01
N TYR A 148 -3.22 1.17 -11.31
CA TYR A 148 -2.33 1.60 -12.36
C TYR A 148 -2.77 2.97 -12.85
N TYR A 149 -1.94 3.98 -12.68
CA TYR A 149 -2.19 5.32 -13.23
C TYR A 149 -1.28 5.55 -14.44
N TYR A 150 -1.90 5.94 -15.55
CA TYR A 150 -1.24 6.30 -16.81
C TYR A 150 -1.39 7.81 -17.02
N PRO A 151 -0.39 8.62 -16.61
CA PRO A 151 -0.46 10.07 -16.71
C PRO A 151 -0.50 10.52 -18.16
N LYS A 152 -1.38 11.48 -18.47
CA LYS A 152 -1.53 11.99 -19.84
C LYS A 152 -0.22 12.62 -20.32
N GLY A 153 0.23 12.22 -21.51
CA GLY A 153 1.42 12.77 -22.16
C GLY A 153 2.75 12.23 -21.62
N LYS A 154 2.72 11.33 -20.63
CA LYS A 154 3.93 10.61 -20.18
C LYS A 154 3.94 9.20 -20.75
N LYS A 155 5.14 8.64 -20.94
CA LYS A 155 5.35 7.23 -21.30
C LYS A 155 5.71 6.40 -20.07
N VAL A 156 4.94 6.55 -19.01
CA VAL A 156 5.13 5.84 -17.74
C VAL A 156 3.81 5.28 -17.24
N VAL A 157 3.90 4.29 -16.36
CA VAL A 157 2.79 3.79 -15.54
C VAL A 157 3.22 3.81 -14.08
N GLU A 158 2.38 4.36 -13.23
CA GLU A 158 2.60 4.48 -11.81
C GLU A 158 1.69 3.47 -11.10
N VAL A 159 2.28 2.59 -10.30
CA VAL A 159 1.55 1.48 -9.65
C VAL A 159 1.49 1.72 -8.16
N LEU A 160 0.27 1.65 -7.62
CA LEU A 160 -0.03 1.90 -6.22
C LEU A 160 -0.83 0.73 -5.64
N PRO A 161 -0.52 0.29 -4.41
CA PRO A 161 -1.26 -0.76 -3.76
C PRO A 161 -2.58 -0.21 -3.22
N ILE A 162 -3.64 -1.01 -3.27
CA ILE A 162 -4.97 -0.62 -2.81
C ILE A 162 -5.55 -1.61 -1.80
N GLY A 163 -6.43 -1.12 -0.92
CA GLY A 163 -7.38 -1.94 -0.19
C GLY A 163 -8.77 -1.83 -0.80
N ILE A 164 -9.57 -2.90 -0.73
CA ILE A 164 -10.90 -2.97 -1.34
C ILE A 164 -11.99 -3.37 -0.34
N GLY A 165 -13.24 -3.42 -0.81
CA GLY A 165 -14.40 -3.85 -0.05
C GLY A 165 -14.27 -5.27 0.51
N GLN A 166 -14.75 -5.45 1.74
CA GLN A 166 -15.00 -6.77 2.30
C GLN A 166 -16.12 -7.47 1.51
N LEU A 167 -16.11 -8.79 1.57
CA LEU A 167 -17.13 -9.64 0.95
C LEU A 167 -18.54 -9.16 1.31
N GLY A 168 -19.43 -9.03 0.32
CA GLY A 168 -20.81 -8.57 0.52
C GLY A 168 -20.97 -7.05 0.57
N THR A 169 -19.87 -6.29 0.44
CA THR A 169 -19.87 -4.84 0.18
C THR A 169 -18.95 -4.51 -0.99
N ASP A 170 -18.86 -5.42 -1.96
CA ASP A 170 -17.70 -5.51 -2.85
C ASP A 170 -17.47 -4.27 -3.70
N THR A 171 -16.19 -3.96 -3.87
CA THR A 171 -15.71 -3.00 -4.85
C THR A 171 -16.06 -3.50 -6.25
N PRO A 172 -16.51 -2.63 -7.19
CA PRO A 172 -16.85 -3.06 -8.54
C PRO A 172 -15.73 -3.85 -9.21
N GLU A 173 -16.06 -4.97 -9.84
CA GLU A 173 -15.07 -5.85 -10.49
C GLU A 173 -14.93 -5.60 -12.00
N ASN A 174 -15.95 -5.03 -12.62
CA ASN A 174 -15.95 -4.67 -14.05
C ASN A 174 -16.82 -3.44 -14.27
N TRP A 175 -16.22 -2.26 -14.23
CA TRP A 175 -16.93 -0.99 -14.35
C TRP A 175 -16.01 0.10 -14.91
N VAL A 176 -16.52 0.87 -15.87
CA VAL A 176 -15.85 2.05 -16.41
C VAL A 176 -16.58 3.31 -15.95
N THR A 177 -15.82 4.28 -15.46
CA THR A 177 -16.30 5.58 -14.96
C THR A 177 -15.19 6.64 -15.13
N SER A 178 -15.32 7.76 -14.44
CA SER A 178 -14.32 8.82 -14.39
C SER A 178 -14.28 9.46 -13.00
N VAL A 179 -13.17 10.13 -12.68
CA VAL A 179 -13.08 11.02 -11.51
C VAL A 179 -14.06 12.19 -11.71
N GLN A 180 -15.15 12.21 -10.94
CA GLN A 180 -16.22 13.22 -11.04
C GLN A 180 -15.88 14.49 -10.27
N ARG A 181 -15.22 14.34 -9.12
CA ARG A 181 -14.72 15.44 -8.29
C ARG A 181 -13.64 14.93 -7.35
N LYS A 182 -12.85 15.84 -6.79
CA LYS A 182 -11.90 15.53 -5.73
C LYS A 182 -12.05 16.49 -4.55
N LYS A 183 -11.82 16.01 -3.33
CA LYS A 183 -11.91 16.80 -2.10
C LYS A 183 -10.70 16.53 -1.19
N ALA A 184 -10.01 17.59 -0.80
CA ALA A 184 -9.12 17.58 0.36
C ALA A 184 -9.97 17.79 1.62
N GLY A 185 -9.68 17.03 2.67
CA GLY A 185 -10.51 16.93 3.87
C GLY A 185 -11.94 16.49 3.54
N PRO A 186 -12.14 15.24 3.03
CA PRO A 186 -13.49 14.73 2.81
C PRO A 186 -14.23 14.60 4.14
N THR A 187 -15.54 14.85 4.12
CA THR A 187 -16.44 14.33 5.16
C THR A 187 -16.88 12.93 4.76
N TRP A 188 -17.19 12.08 5.73
CA TRP A 188 -17.75 10.76 5.48
C TRP A 188 -19.19 10.69 5.97
N THR A 189 -20.09 10.23 5.10
CA THR A 189 -21.51 10.06 5.42
C THR A 189 -21.82 8.57 5.29
N PRO A 190 -21.93 7.84 6.42
CA PRO A 190 -22.24 6.43 6.41
C PRO A 190 -23.61 6.15 5.76
N THR A 191 -23.79 4.94 5.23
CA THR A 191 -25.08 4.55 4.65
C THR A 191 -26.09 4.20 5.73
N ALA A 192 -27.39 4.25 5.39
CA ALA A 192 -28.45 3.78 6.30
C ALA A 192 -28.23 2.32 6.75
N LYS A 193 -27.68 1.47 5.86
CA LYS A 193 -27.32 0.09 6.18
C LYS A 193 -26.23 0.04 7.27
N MET A 194 -25.16 0.83 7.13
CA MET A 194 -24.11 0.91 8.16
C MET A 194 -24.68 1.40 9.50
N HIS A 195 -25.54 2.42 9.49
CA HIS A 195 -26.18 2.88 10.73
C HIS A 195 -26.99 1.75 11.40
N ALA A 196 -27.73 0.95 10.64
CA ALA A 196 -28.46 -0.20 11.18
C ALA A 196 -27.52 -1.29 11.73
N GLU A 197 -26.42 -1.60 11.04
CA GLU A 197 -25.41 -2.57 11.48
C GLU A 197 -24.71 -2.14 12.78
N TYR A 198 -24.35 -0.86 12.89
CA TYR A 198 -23.76 -0.31 14.12
C TYR A 198 -24.77 -0.30 15.27
N ALA A 199 -26.02 0.12 15.00
CA ALA A 199 -27.08 0.13 16.01
C ALA A 199 -27.38 -1.30 16.53
N ALA A 200 -27.36 -2.32 15.66
CA ALA A 200 -27.54 -3.72 16.04
C ALA A 200 -26.43 -4.23 16.98
N ARG A 201 -25.22 -3.64 16.92
CA ARG A 201 -24.10 -3.92 17.83
C ARG A 201 -24.09 -3.04 19.09
N GLY A 202 -25.08 -2.15 19.26
CA GLY A 202 -25.14 -1.21 20.37
C GLY A 202 -24.15 -0.04 20.24
N GLU A 203 -23.64 0.21 19.02
CA GLU A 203 -22.73 1.29 18.69
C GLU A 203 -23.47 2.44 18.00
N SER A 204 -23.11 3.69 18.30
CA SER A 204 -23.64 4.86 17.60
C SER A 204 -22.64 5.35 16.56
N LEU A 205 -23.10 5.51 15.31
CA LEU A 205 -22.30 6.10 14.24
C LEU A 205 -22.81 7.53 13.94
N PRO A 206 -21.94 8.56 13.87
CA PRO A 206 -22.36 9.91 13.51
C PRO A 206 -22.98 9.94 12.10
N ALA A 207 -24.01 10.78 11.90
CA ALA A 207 -24.62 10.96 10.57
C ALA A 207 -23.62 11.54 9.55
N VAL A 208 -22.70 12.39 10.02
CA VAL A 208 -21.59 12.90 9.24
C VAL A 208 -20.35 12.85 10.12
N TRP A 209 -19.33 12.15 9.63
CA TRP A 209 -18.00 12.19 10.21
C TRP A 209 -17.23 13.40 9.62
N PRO A 210 -16.76 14.32 10.46
CA PRO A 210 -16.08 15.53 9.99
C PRO A 210 -14.74 15.19 9.32
N ALA A 211 -14.20 16.14 8.55
CA ALA A 211 -12.84 16.03 8.06
C ALA A 211 -11.84 16.06 9.24
N GLY A 212 -10.76 15.30 9.15
CA GLY A 212 -9.75 15.25 10.20
C GLY A 212 -8.94 13.95 10.18
N PRO A 213 -7.96 13.80 11.09
CA PRO A 213 -7.11 12.61 11.18
C PRO A 213 -7.92 11.35 11.50
N ASP A 214 -9.02 11.48 12.24
CA ASP A 214 -9.87 10.35 12.62
C ASP A 214 -10.90 9.96 11.55
N ASN A 215 -10.94 10.67 10.40
CA ASN A 215 -11.87 10.33 9.34
C ASN A 215 -11.43 9.04 8.62
N PRO A 216 -12.30 8.02 8.50
CA PRO A 216 -11.94 6.76 7.86
C PRO A 216 -11.68 6.89 6.34
N MET A 217 -12.10 7.99 5.71
CA MET A 217 -11.74 8.32 4.33
C MET A 217 -10.34 8.96 4.19
N GLY A 218 -9.65 9.22 5.31
CA GLY A 218 -8.37 9.91 5.33
C GLY A 218 -8.48 11.38 4.89
N LEU A 219 -7.36 11.93 4.41
CA LEU A 219 -7.22 13.36 4.12
C LEU A 219 -7.63 13.76 2.70
N PHE A 220 -7.74 12.81 1.78
CA PHE A 220 -8.02 13.07 0.37
C PHE A 220 -8.97 12.02 -0.21
N ALA A 221 -9.84 12.45 -1.13
CA ALA A 221 -10.74 11.55 -1.85
C ALA A 221 -10.97 12.01 -3.30
N LEU A 222 -11.00 11.05 -4.22
CA LEU A 222 -11.43 11.17 -5.61
C LEU A 222 -12.75 10.41 -5.75
N TYR A 223 -13.84 11.12 -6.04
CA TYR A 223 -15.16 10.52 -6.18
C TYR A 223 -15.37 10.08 -7.62
N ILE A 224 -15.84 8.84 -7.80
CA ILE A 224 -15.91 8.17 -9.11
C ILE A 224 -17.33 7.75 -9.50
N GLY A 225 -18.34 8.25 -8.78
CA GLY A 225 -19.76 7.99 -9.05
C GLY A 225 -20.33 6.81 -8.25
N LYS A 226 -21.66 6.65 -8.28
CA LYS A 226 -22.40 5.59 -7.55
C LYS A 226 -21.99 5.44 -6.07
N MET A 227 -21.72 6.58 -5.41
CA MET A 227 -21.23 6.63 -4.01
C MET A 227 -19.83 6.04 -3.77
N TYR A 228 -19.12 5.60 -4.80
CA TYR A 228 -17.74 5.12 -4.66
C TYR A 228 -16.72 6.26 -4.71
N ALA A 229 -15.63 6.05 -3.97
CA ALA A 229 -14.46 6.91 -3.98
C ALA A 229 -13.16 6.10 -3.91
N ILE A 230 -12.09 6.69 -4.44
CA ILE A 230 -10.70 6.32 -4.19
C ILE A 230 -10.20 7.30 -3.12
N HIS A 231 -9.84 6.81 -1.94
CA HIS A 231 -9.58 7.66 -0.78
C HIS A 231 -8.47 7.12 0.12
N GLY A 232 -8.07 7.92 1.11
CA GLY A 232 -7.05 7.54 2.10
C GLY A 232 -7.59 6.66 3.21
N THR A 233 -6.86 6.58 4.32
CA THR A 233 -7.28 5.81 5.48
C THR A 233 -6.67 6.40 6.75
N ASN A 234 -7.39 6.33 7.87
CA ASN A 234 -6.81 6.61 9.20
C ASN A 234 -6.22 5.36 9.88
N ALA A 235 -6.35 4.18 9.25
CA ALA A 235 -5.80 2.93 9.74
C ALA A 235 -4.38 2.70 9.22
N ASN A 236 -3.54 2.08 10.06
CA ASN A 236 -2.16 1.71 9.74
C ASN A 236 -2.03 0.37 9.02
N PHE A 237 -3.16 -0.24 8.64
CA PHE A 237 -3.25 -1.51 7.93
C PHE A 237 -4.46 -1.50 6.98
N GLY A 238 -4.56 -2.50 6.11
CA GLY A 238 -5.71 -2.71 5.23
C GLY A 238 -5.44 -2.52 3.74
N ILE A 239 -4.23 -2.10 3.37
CA ILE A 239 -3.80 -2.03 1.98
C ILE A 239 -3.30 -3.40 1.54
N GLY A 240 -3.73 -3.86 0.37
CA GLY A 240 -3.61 -5.25 -0.02
C GLY A 240 -4.61 -6.17 0.69
N LEU A 241 -5.69 -5.65 1.27
CA LEU A 241 -6.70 -6.46 1.97
C LEU A 241 -8.13 -6.06 1.60
N ARG A 242 -9.07 -6.97 1.88
CA ARG A 242 -10.53 -6.76 1.76
C ARG A 242 -11.11 -6.29 3.09
N VAL A 243 -11.12 -4.98 3.33
CA VAL A 243 -11.46 -4.40 4.66
C VAL A 243 -12.38 -3.18 4.60
N SER A 244 -12.69 -2.64 3.42
CA SER A 244 -13.54 -1.46 3.29
C SER A 244 -15.02 -1.85 3.18
N HIS A 245 -15.92 -0.88 3.22
CA HIS A 245 -17.34 -1.09 2.87
C HIS A 245 -17.61 -0.79 1.38
N GLY A 246 -16.64 -1.09 0.51
CA GLY A 246 -16.76 -1.06 -0.96
C GLY A 246 -15.96 -0.01 -1.71
N CYS A 247 -15.47 1.02 -1.02
CA CYS A 247 -14.57 2.02 -1.63
C CYS A 247 -13.12 1.51 -1.73
N VAL A 248 -12.32 2.19 -2.55
CA VAL A 248 -10.90 1.89 -2.74
C VAL A 248 -10.08 2.72 -1.76
N ARG A 249 -9.24 2.05 -0.97
CA ARG A 249 -8.36 2.68 0.04
C ARG A 249 -6.93 2.69 -0.45
N LEU A 250 -6.20 3.76 -0.16
CA LEU A 250 -4.75 3.89 -0.36
C LEU A 250 -4.09 4.38 0.94
N ARG A 251 -2.77 4.19 1.05
CA ARG A 251 -1.98 4.81 2.12
C ARG A 251 -1.99 6.34 1.97
N ASN A 252 -1.63 7.03 3.03
CA ASN A 252 -1.75 8.49 3.12
C ASN A 252 -0.95 9.23 2.05
N ASP A 253 0.30 8.81 1.83
CA ASP A 253 1.16 9.45 0.82
C ASP A 253 0.69 9.12 -0.60
N ASP A 254 0.26 7.89 -0.84
CA ASP A 254 -0.25 7.43 -2.13
C ASP A 254 -1.53 8.18 -2.55
N ILE A 255 -2.49 8.37 -1.65
CA ILE A 255 -3.69 9.15 -1.97
C ILE A 255 -3.39 10.65 -2.14
N ALA A 256 -2.47 11.19 -1.33
CA ALA A 256 -2.06 12.59 -1.45
C ALA A 256 -1.37 12.84 -2.80
N TYR A 257 -0.57 11.88 -3.25
CA TYR A 257 0.04 11.85 -4.57
C TYR A 257 -1.02 11.83 -5.67
N LEU A 258 -1.93 10.84 -5.68
CA LEU A 258 -2.99 10.75 -6.68
C LEU A 258 -3.87 12.00 -6.71
N PHE A 259 -4.23 12.55 -5.55
CA PHE A 259 -5.03 13.77 -5.46
C PHE A 259 -4.39 14.95 -6.20
N LYS A 260 -3.06 15.08 -6.12
CA LYS A 260 -2.30 16.11 -6.82
C LYS A 260 -2.21 15.84 -8.31
N GLN A 261 -1.87 14.61 -8.70
CA GLN A 261 -1.58 14.29 -10.09
C GLN A 261 -2.82 14.09 -10.96
N VAL A 262 -3.89 13.51 -10.43
CA VAL A 262 -5.06 13.09 -11.20
C VAL A 262 -6.03 14.26 -11.41
N PRO A 263 -6.31 14.67 -12.68
CA PRO A 263 -7.34 15.63 -12.99
C PRO A 263 -8.76 15.09 -12.78
N VAL A 264 -9.72 16.00 -12.57
CA VAL A 264 -11.14 15.66 -12.72
C VAL A 264 -11.42 15.33 -14.19
N GLY A 265 -12.26 14.32 -14.43
CA GLY A 265 -12.56 13.77 -15.75
C GLY A 265 -11.65 12.62 -16.17
N THR A 266 -10.58 12.31 -15.43
CA THR A 266 -9.72 11.14 -15.71
C THR A 266 -10.54 9.86 -15.70
N ARG A 267 -10.40 9.06 -16.75
CA ARG A 267 -11.01 7.74 -16.89
C ARG A 267 -10.59 6.81 -15.76
N VAL A 268 -11.52 6.01 -15.24
CA VAL A 268 -11.30 4.99 -14.22
C VAL A 268 -11.93 3.69 -14.69
N GLN A 269 -11.20 2.59 -14.67
CA GLN A 269 -11.72 1.27 -15.02
C GLN A 269 -11.34 0.24 -13.98
N PHE A 270 -12.33 -0.53 -13.53
CA PHE A 270 -12.15 -1.71 -12.70
C PHE A 270 -12.07 -2.95 -13.58
N VAL A 271 -11.13 -3.83 -13.28
CA VAL A 271 -11.00 -5.17 -13.86
C VAL A 271 -10.75 -6.19 -12.73
N ASN A 272 -11.11 -7.45 -12.98
CA ASN A 272 -10.81 -8.58 -12.11
C ASN A 272 -10.02 -9.61 -12.93
N GLN A 273 -8.69 -9.48 -12.95
CA GLN A 273 -7.78 -10.30 -13.73
C GLN A 273 -6.74 -10.96 -12.80
N PRO A 274 -7.10 -12.06 -12.10
CA PRO A 274 -6.14 -12.79 -11.26
C PRO A 274 -5.09 -13.55 -12.08
N ILE A 275 -5.35 -13.82 -13.36
CA ILE A 275 -4.39 -14.36 -14.30
C ILE A 275 -4.11 -13.29 -15.36
N LYS A 276 -2.84 -12.92 -15.50
CA LYS A 276 -2.35 -12.05 -16.58
C LYS A 276 -1.32 -12.82 -17.38
N ALA A 277 -1.32 -12.59 -18.68
CA ALA A 277 -0.44 -13.27 -19.62
C ALA A 277 0.15 -12.25 -20.60
N SER A 278 1.40 -12.48 -21.02
CA SER A 278 2.06 -11.63 -22.00
C SER A 278 2.95 -12.43 -22.94
N LEU A 279 2.82 -12.15 -24.24
CA LEU A 279 3.81 -12.55 -25.25
C LEU A 279 4.73 -11.36 -25.47
N GLU A 280 5.99 -11.51 -25.12
CA GLU A 280 6.99 -10.45 -25.21
C GLU A 280 7.66 -10.41 -26.61
N PRO A 281 8.25 -9.28 -27.03
CA PRO A 281 8.80 -9.11 -28.37
C PRO A 281 9.91 -10.10 -28.76
N ASN A 282 10.59 -10.67 -27.76
CA ASN A 282 11.62 -11.70 -27.93
C ASN A 282 11.03 -13.13 -28.05
N GLY A 283 9.71 -13.28 -28.07
CA GLY A 283 9.02 -14.57 -28.11
C GLY A 283 8.81 -15.21 -26.74
N ALA A 284 9.32 -14.62 -25.65
CA ALA A 284 9.08 -15.12 -24.31
C ALA A 284 7.59 -15.00 -23.94
N ARG A 285 7.05 -16.01 -23.28
CA ARG A 285 5.66 -16.09 -22.85
C ARG A 285 5.67 -16.06 -21.33
N TYR A 286 5.03 -15.05 -20.74
CA TYR A 286 4.92 -14.93 -19.28
C TYR A 286 3.49 -15.15 -18.80
N LEU A 287 3.37 -15.77 -17.64
CA LEU A 287 2.12 -15.94 -16.90
C LEU A 287 2.32 -15.42 -15.47
N GLU A 288 1.44 -14.53 -15.02
CA GLU A 288 1.38 -14.03 -13.64
C GLU A 288 0.03 -14.44 -13.06
N VAL A 289 0.07 -15.10 -11.89
CA VAL A 289 -1.12 -15.69 -11.26
C VAL A 289 -1.18 -15.25 -9.81
N HIS A 290 -2.29 -14.61 -9.44
CA HIS A 290 -2.66 -14.24 -8.07
C HIS A 290 -3.76 -15.15 -7.55
N GLN A 291 -4.00 -15.11 -6.25
CA GLN A 291 -5.21 -15.69 -5.68
C GLN A 291 -6.43 -14.90 -6.17
N PRO A 292 -7.49 -15.57 -6.66
CA PRO A 292 -8.70 -14.88 -7.06
C PRO A 292 -9.45 -14.37 -5.82
N LEU A 293 -10.26 -13.33 -6.00
CA LEU A 293 -11.14 -12.85 -4.93
C LEU A 293 -12.13 -13.95 -4.52
N SER A 294 -12.19 -14.26 -3.23
CA SER A 294 -13.18 -15.20 -2.66
C SER A 294 -14.61 -14.71 -2.95
N ARG A 295 -15.49 -15.62 -3.35
CA ARG A 295 -16.88 -15.32 -3.75
C ARG A 295 -17.90 -15.62 -2.67
N SER A 296 -17.51 -16.39 -1.65
CA SER A 296 -18.33 -16.75 -0.49
C SER A 296 -17.49 -16.73 0.78
N GLU A 297 -18.17 -16.70 1.94
CA GLU A 297 -17.49 -16.82 3.25
C GLU A 297 -16.80 -18.18 3.39
N GLU A 298 -17.35 -19.23 2.79
CA GLU A 298 -16.73 -20.56 2.75
C GLU A 298 -15.40 -20.51 1.98
N GLU A 299 -15.38 -19.89 0.80
CA GLU A 299 -14.13 -19.71 0.04
C GLU A 299 -13.13 -18.82 0.80
N PHE A 300 -13.61 -17.79 1.50
CA PHE A 300 -12.76 -16.87 2.26
C PHE A 300 -12.11 -17.54 3.49
N ASN A 301 -12.84 -18.41 4.18
CA ASN A 301 -12.36 -19.12 5.37
C ASN A 301 -11.69 -20.47 5.05
N SER A 302 -11.70 -20.88 3.78
CA SER A 302 -11.12 -22.14 3.33
C SER A 302 -9.60 -22.06 3.25
N LYS A 303 -8.94 -23.17 3.58
CA LYS A 303 -7.50 -23.37 3.29
C LYS A 303 -7.26 -23.86 1.86
N LEU A 304 -8.31 -24.26 1.15
CA LEU A 304 -8.21 -24.71 -0.23
C LEU A 304 -8.17 -23.50 -1.16
N PRO A 305 -7.27 -23.48 -2.17
CA PRO A 305 -7.23 -22.40 -3.13
C PRO A 305 -8.55 -22.29 -3.90
N ALA A 306 -9.09 -21.09 -4.00
CA ALA A 306 -10.30 -20.84 -4.79
C ALA A 306 -10.06 -21.16 -6.28
N PRO A 307 -11.09 -21.61 -7.03
CA PRO A 307 -10.95 -21.89 -8.46
C PRO A 307 -10.53 -20.66 -9.25
N LEU A 308 -9.56 -20.83 -10.16
CA LEU A 308 -9.11 -19.74 -11.04
C LEU A 308 -10.10 -19.51 -12.19
N PRO A 309 -10.46 -18.25 -12.51
CA PRO A 309 -11.31 -17.95 -13.66
C PRO A 309 -10.51 -18.11 -14.96
N MET A 310 -10.76 -19.21 -15.68
CA MET A 310 -10.12 -19.49 -16.97
C MET A 310 -10.90 -18.83 -18.11
N THR A 311 -10.52 -17.59 -18.45
CA THR A 311 -11.12 -16.89 -19.60
C THR A 311 -10.67 -17.55 -20.92
N PRO A 312 -11.45 -17.43 -22.01
CA PRO A 312 -11.05 -17.97 -23.31
C PRO A 312 -9.69 -17.45 -23.80
N ALA A 313 -9.32 -16.20 -23.45
CA ALA A 313 -8.02 -15.62 -23.79
C ALA A 313 -6.88 -16.31 -23.03
N VAL A 314 -7.03 -16.51 -21.72
CA VAL A 314 -6.06 -17.23 -20.89
C VAL A 314 -5.93 -18.67 -21.36
N THR A 315 -7.05 -19.38 -21.58
CA THR A 315 -7.04 -20.77 -22.05
C THR A 315 -6.29 -20.91 -23.39
N ARG A 316 -6.55 -20.02 -24.36
CA ARG A 316 -5.82 -20.04 -25.64
C ARG A 316 -4.34 -19.73 -25.46
N PHE A 317 -3.99 -18.80 -24.57
CA PHE A 317 -2.60 -18.43 -24.33
C PHE A 317 -1.80 -19.59 -23.73
N ILE A 318 -2.34 -20.27 -22.71
CA ILE A 318 -1.64 -21.37 -22.05
C ILE A 318 -1.61 -22.64 -22.90
N ALA A 319 -2.60 -22.86 -23.78
CA ALA A 319 -2.67 -24.01 -24.68
C ALA A 319 -1.87 -23.82 -25.98
N HIS A 320 -1.17 -22.71 -26.15
CA HIS A 320 -0.34 -22.45 -27.32
C HIS A 320 0.81 -23.47 -27.40
N ALA A 321 1.19 -23.87 -28.62
CA ALA A 321 2.22 -24.90 -28.86
C ALA A 321 3.58 -24.55 -28.23
N ASP A 322 3.92 -23.26 -28.20
CA ASP A 322 5.18 -22.78 -27.60
C ASP A 322 5.15 -22.71 -26.06
N SER A 323 4.01 -22.97 -25.41
CA SER A 323 3.92 -22.99 -23.96
C SER A 323 4.32 -24.36 -23.41
N ASP A 324 5.25 -24.39 -22.45
CA ASP A 324 5.61 -25.59 -21.67
C ASP A 324 4.52 -25.88 -20.64
N SER A 325 3.87 -27.03 -20.77
CA SER A 325 2.73 -27.43 -19.93
C SER A 325 3.10 -27.64 -18.46
N GLN A 326 4.36 -27.99 -18.15
CA GLN A 326 4.82 -28.12 -16.77
C GLN A 326 4.97 -26.75 -16.12
N LEU A 327 5.55 -25.78 -16.84
CA LEU A 327 5.67 -24.41 -16.36
C LEU A 327 4.29 -23.75 -16.20
N VAL A 328 3.38 -23.95 -17.16
CA VAL A 328 1.99 -23.48 -17.02
C VAL A 328 1.35 -24.04 -15.75
N LYS A 329 1.44 -25.37 -15.54
CA LYS A 329 0.89 -26.01 -14.36
C LYS A 329 1.48 -25.41 -13.08
N GLN A 330 2.80 -25.25 -13.03
CA GLN A 330 3.50 -24.68 -11.90
C GLN A 330 2.99 -23.27 -11.55
N ALA A 331 2.83 -22.38 -12.53
CA ALA A 331 2.35 -21.02 -12.28
C ALA A 331 0.90 -21.01 -11.74
N LEU A 332 0.03 -21.85 -12.30
CA LEU A 332 -1.38 -21.96 -11.87
C LEU A 332 -1.53 -22.54 -10.45
N GLU A 333 -0.60 -23.39 -10.03
CA GLU A 333 -0.57 -24.01 -8.70
C GLU A 333 0.09 -23.09 -7.66
N GLN A 334 1.21 -22.44 -8.00
CA GLN A 334 1.98 -21.61 -7.06
C GLN A 334 1.29 -20.29 -6.72
N ARG A 335 0.70 -19.61 -7.71
CA ARG A 335 -0.05 -18.35 -7.53
C ARG A 335 0.71 -17.31 -6.69
N ASN A 336 2.00 -17.17 -6.94
CA ASN A 336 2.91 -16.34 -6.17
C ASN A 336 2.87 -14.85 -6.55
N GLY A 337 1.97 -14.46 -7.46
CA GLY A 337 1.80 -13.07 -7.88
C GLY A 337 2.97 -12.49 -8.69
N MET A 338 3.88 -13.32 -9.17
CA MET A 338 5.04 -12.91 -9.97
C MET A 338 4.96 -13.47 -11.39
N PRO A 339 5.37 -12.70 -12.42
CA PRO A 339 5.48 -13.21 -13.78
C PRO A 339 6.49 -14.36 -13.86
N MET A 340 6.06 -15.48 -14.43
CA MET A 340 6.89 -16.64 -14.69
C MET A 340 6.93 -16.92 -16.19
N ALA A 341 8.13 -17.12 -16.74
CA ALA A 341 8.28 -17.59 -18.11
C ALA A 341 7.69 -19.00 -18.23
N ILE A 342 6.86 -19.22 -19.25
CA ILE A 342 6.18 -20.49 -19.52
C ILE A 342 6.64 -21.11 -20.84
N ASN A 343 7.75 -20.64 -21.41
CA ASN A 343 8.41 -21.27 -22.55
C ASN A 343 9.93 -21.24 -22.37
N ARG A 344 10.62 -22.10 -23.12
CA ARG A 344 12.08 -22.30 -23.03
C ARG A 344 12.84 -21.51 -24.05
#